data_AF-A0A328RV46-F1
#
_entry.id   AF-A0A328RV46-F1
#
_cell.length_a   1.000
_cell.length_b   1.000
_cell.length_c   1.000
_cell.angle_alpha   90.00
_cell.angle_beta   90.00
_cell.angle_gamma   90.00
#
_symmetry.space_group_name_H-M   'P 1'
#
loop_
_entity.id
_entity.type
_entity.pdbx_description
1 polymer ?
#
loop_
_entity_poly.entity_id
_entity_poly.type
_entity_poly.pdbx_seq_one_letter_code
_entity_poly.pdbx_strand_id
1 'polypeptide(L)'
;MKIITVIASPQKYGNCSTIVKEMTKGIQENNGENTIYYVDDMNIKPCQGCKSCRNPKKPSKCIINDDFRKIMDEMEKSDALIFAAPNYFGEINAQGHIFMDRFYSMTKSTPNQLKGDKKAVIIFTYGAKTGTYDEYIHKRARLFESIGLKVHEILSVGDGKPLSGNSEELLEKARQIGREISVKRNDEEYEIIRILRSKDRVLRAKIMSDELKKKITKLEMKRLDEMVPVINKGLKQAFDEKEAIAVVIDNTDVNVSIEEYTPSLTLQSNKGTIIGEEIYDPDELEELKHNPNVYFISDYFATYPNLSVPGEKQFFVVSKLEGELDYEDELKNSVSRMVISSPSTEADHYIKKILNIPQKEKIKTLIIGFTE
;
A
#
# COMPACT_ATOMS: atom_id res chain seq x y z
N MET A 1 6.82 -5.75 -3.02
CA MET A 1 6.46 -5.91 -1.60
C MET A 1 7.53 -5.26 -0.76
N LYS A 2 7.14 -4.56 0.31
CA LYS A 2 8.06 -3.98 1.27
C LYS A 2 8.22 -4.92 2.45
N ILE A 3 9.42 -5.42 2.68
CA ILE A 3 9.74 -6.33 3.77
C ILE A 3 10.68 -5.60 4.71
N ILE A 4 10.51 -5.83 6.01
CA ILE A 4 11.52 -5.42 6.98
C ILE A 4 12.11 -6.64 7.64
N THR A 5 13.39 -6.59 7.95
CA THR A 5 14.08 -7.61 8.72
C THR A 5 14.62 -7.03 10.01
N VAL A 6 14.40 -7.70 11.13
CA VAL A 6 14.99 -7.36 12.42
C VAL A 6 15.91 -8.49 12.85
N ILE A 7 17.21 -8.19 12.95
CA ILE A 7 18.24 -9.11 13.42
C ILE A 7 18.58 -8.75 14.87
N ALA A 8 18.20 -9.62 15.80
CA ALA A 8 18.52 -9.49 17.21
C ALA A 8 19.92 -10.03 17.57
N SER A 9 20.61 -10.66 16.63
CA SER A 9 22.00 -11.09 16.83
C SER A 9 22.94 -9.89 16.97
N PRO A 10 23.82 -9.84 17.98
CA PRO A 10 24.89 -8.83 18.03
C PRO A 10 25.97 -9.08 16.97
N GLN A 11 26.02 -10.27 16.36
CA GLN A 11 27.01 -10.60 15.33
C GLN A 11 26.54 -10.15 13.94
N LYS A 12 27.02 -9.00 13.47
CA LYS A 12 26.66 -8.43 12.15
C LYS A 12 27.00 -9.34 10.96
N TYR A 13 28.04 -10.17 11.09
CA TYR A 13 28.47 -11.13 10.07
C TYR A 13 28.22 -12.59 10.50
N GLY A 14 27.30 -12.79 11.46
CA GLY A 14 26.98 -14.11 12.01
C GLY A 14 25.94 -14.89 11.21
N ASN A 15 25.55 -16.04 11.76
CA ASN A 15 24.63 -16.99 11.13
C ASN A 15 23.30 -16.37 10.69
N CYS A 16 22.64 -15.59 11.58
CA CYS A 16 21.40 -14.89 11.27
C CYS A 16 21.54 -13.99 10.03
N SER A 17 22.60 -13.16 9.99
CA SER A 17 22.84 -12.24 8.89
C SER A 17 23.09 -12.96 7.57
N THR A 18 23.80 -14.08 7.59
CA THR A 18 24.07 -14.87 6.38
C THR A 18 22.78 -15.46 5.79
N ILE A 19 21.90 -16.03 6.63
CA ILE A 19 20.59 -16.55 6.18
C ILE A 19 19.73 -15.42 5.62
N VAL A 20 19.64 -14.29 6.34
CA VAL A 20 18.84 -13.12 5.91
C VAL A 20 19.34 -12.54 4.58
N LYS A 21 20.66 -12.54 4.33
CA LYS A 21 21.23 -12.08 3.06
C LYS A 21 20.76 -12.93 1.89
N GLU A 22 20.71 -14.26 2.02
CA GLU A 22 20.18 -15.13 0.96
C GLU A 22 18.68 -14.95 0.76
N MET A 23 17.89 -14.83 1.85
CA MET A 23 16.48 -14.44 1.74
C MET A 23 16.31 -13.11 0.99
N THR A 24 17.16 -12.12 1.28
CA THR A 24 17.12 -10.81 0.63
C THR A 24 17.34 -10.91 -0.87
N LYS A 25 18.24 -11.80 -1.33
CA LYS A 25 18.42 -12.05 -2.77
C LYS A 25 17.15 -12.62 -3.40
N GLY A 26 16.51 -13.60 -2.76
CA GLY A 26 15.23 -14.15 -3.22
C GLY A 26 14.10 -13.12 -3.25
N ILE A 27 14.08 -12.19 -2.28
CA ILE A 27 13.14 -11.07 -2.26
C ILE A 27 13.34 -10.15 -3.48
N GLN A 28 14.60 -9.82 -3.78
CA GLN A 28 14.96 -8.93 -4.88
C GLN A 28 14.68 -9.55 -6.26
N GLU A 29 14.75 -10.88 -6.39
CA GLU A 29 14.36 -11.60 -7.61
C GLU A 29 12.91 -11.34 -8.02
N ASN A 30 12.02 -11.08 -7.05
CA ASN A 30 10.61 -10.72 -7.28
C ASN A 30 10.36 -9.21 -7.21
N ASN A 31 11.39 -8.37 -7.35
CA ASN A 31 11.33 -6.91 -7.20
C ASN A 31 10.78 -6.47 -5.82
N GLY A 32 10.96 -7.30 -4.80
CA GLY A 32 10.72 -6.92 -3.42
C GLY A 32 11.86 -6.08 -2.84
N GLU A 33 11.54 -5.28 -1.84
CA GLU A 33 12.51 -4.49 -1.08
C GLU A 33 12.60 -5.05 0.34
N ASN A 34 13.82 -5.18 0.87
CA ASN A 34 14.04 -5.59 2.26
C ASN A 34 14.89 -4.55 3.00
N THR A 35 14.36 -3.97 4.07
CA THR A 35 15.11 -3.07 4.96
C THR A 35 15.54 -3.81 6.22
N ILE A 36 16.85 -3.91 6.47
CA ILE A 36 17.41 -4.68 7.58
C ILE A 36 17.77 -3.74 8.74
N TYR A 37 17.29 -4.08 9.93
CA TYR A 37 17.59 -3.42 11.20
C TYR A 37 18.31 -4.39 12.14
N TYR A 38 19.38 -3.93 12.77
CA TYR A 38 20.08 -4.67 13.82
C TYR A 38 19.66 -4.10 15.17
N VAL A 39 19.15 -4.95 16.07
CA VAL A 39 18.74 -4.50 17.41
C VAL A 39 19.92 -3.90 18.17
N ASP A 40 21.13 -4.40 17.94
CA ASP A 40 22.37 -3.91 18.58
C ASP A 40 22.74 -2.47 18.14
N ASP A 41 22.28 -2.03 16.97
CA ASP A 41 22.47 -0.66 16.47
C ASP A 41 21.37 0.31 16.95
N MET A 42 20.43 -0.18 17.76
CA MET A 42 19.23 0.55 18.13
C MET A 42 19.16 0.78 19.63
N ASN A 43 18.67 1.95 20.04
CA ASN A 43 18.32 2.23 21.41
C ASN A 43 16.90 1.70 21.67
N ILE A 44 16.79 0.46 22.16
CA ILE A 44 15.52 -0.15 22.55
C ILE A 44 15.55 -0.48 24.04
N LYS A 45 14.65 0.17 24.79
CA LYS A 45 14.46 -0.11 26.21
C LYS A 45 13.52 -1.32 26.39
N PRO A 46 13.69 -2.11 27.46
CA PRO A 46 12.76 -3.19 27.76
C PRO A 46 11.36 -2.66 28.04
N CYS A 47 10.35 -3.49 27.79
CA CYS A 47 8.96 -3.16 28.14
C CYS A 47 8.84 -2.95 29.65
N GLN A 48 8.25 -1.83 30.06
CA GLN A 48 8.06 -1.50 31.49
C GLN A 48 6.74 -2.02 32.06
N GLY A 49 5.92 -2.72 31.27
CA GLY A 49 4.62 -3.24 31.73
C GLY A 49 3.64 -2.15 32.19
N CYS A 50 3.84 -0.88 31.82
CA CYS A 50 3.08 0.27 32.33
C CYS A 50 1.62 0.32 31.85
N LYS A 51 1.24 -0.55 30.89
CA LYS A 51 -0.11 -0.67 30.30
C LYS A 51 -0.66 0.59 29.63
N SER A 52 0.14 1.65 29.44
CA SER A 52 -0.31 2.89 28.79
C SER A 52 -0.78 2.68 27.35
N CYS A 53 -0.17 1.73 26.63
CA CYS A 53 -0.56 1.29 25.29
C CYS A 53 -1.95 0.61 25.22
N ARG A 54 -2.60 0.33 26.35
CA ARG A 54 -3.96 -0.23 26.43
C ARG A 54 -5.03 0.82 26.74
N ASN A 55 -4.66 2.08 26.97
CA ASN A 55 -5.61 3.11 27.39
C ASN A 55 -6.50 3.56 26.22
N PRO A 56 -7.82 3.30 26.25
CA PRO A 56 -8.73 3.67 25.16
C PRO A 56 -8.91 5.19 25.03
N LYS A 57 -8.63 5.97 26.08
CA LYS A 57 -8.78 7.43 26.08
C LYS A 57 -7.57 8.18 25.51
N LYS A 58 -6.44 7.48 25.29
CA LYS A 58 -5.20 8.02 24.71
C LYS A 58 -4.56 6.99 23.78
N PRO A 59 -5.24 6.62 22.66
CA PRO A 59 -4.71 5.67 21.71
C PRO A 59 -3.41 6.23 21.14
N SER A 60 -2.29 5.66 21.57
CA SER A 60 -0.98 6.07 21.09
C SER A 60 -0.07 4.85 21.03
N LYS A 61 0.91 4.93 20.12
CA LYS A 61 2.08 4.07 20.09
C LYS A 61 2.71 4.00 21.49
N CYS A 62 3.51 2.97 21.77
CA CYS A 62 4.15 2.76 23.07
C CYS A 62 4.71 4.06 23.68
N ILE A 63 4.41 4.41 24.94
CA ILE A 63 4.82 5.69 25.56
C ILE A 63 6.35 5.86 25.65
N ILE A 64 7.09 4.75 25.63
CA ILE A 64 8.55 4.77 25.56
C ILE A 64 8.95 5.29 24.17
N ASN A 65 9.58 6.47 24.15
CA ASN A 65 10.06 7.11 22.92
C ASN A 65 11.49 6.68 22.61
N ASP A 66 11.61 5.58 21.88
CA ASP A 66 12.87 4.97 21.48
C ASP A 66 12.74 4.29 20.11
N ASP A 67 13.80 3.64 19.63
CA ASP A 67 13.86 3.16 18.24
C ASP A 67 12.87 2.02 17.94
N PHE A 68 12.25 1.41 18.97
CA PHE A 68 11.16 0.45 18.75
C PHE A 68 9.96 1.11 18.06
N ARG A 69 9.66 2.39 18.35
CA ARG A 69 8.58 3.12 17.65
C ARG A 69 8.83 3.18 16.14
N LYS A 70 10.08 3.42 15.74
CA LYS A 70 10.45 3.40 14.31
C LYS A 70 10.13 2.04 13.67
N ILE A 71 10.43 0.94 14.36
CA ILE A 71 10.10 -0.40 13.87
C ILE A 71 8.59 -0.63 13.80
N MET A 72 7.82 -0.16 14.78
CA MET A 72 6.34 -0.23 14.71
C MET A 72 5.83 0.44 13.43
N ASP A 73 6.30 1.64 13.11
CA ASP A 73 5.88 2.41 11.94
C ASP A 73 6.28 1.72 10.63
N GLU A 74 7.45 1.10 10.60
CA GLU A 74 7.91 0.34 9.44
C GLU A 74 7.15 -0.98 9.27
N MET A 75 6.79 -1.65 10.38
CA MET A 75 5.93 -2.85 10.37
C MET A 75 4.51 -2.53 9.85
N GLU A 76 3.96 -1.37 10.21
CA GLU A 76 2.68 -0.88 9.70
C GLU A 76 2.71 -0.68 8.17
N LYS A 77 3.85 -0.24 7.62
CA LYS A 77 4.03 0.00 6.18
C LYS A 77 4.54 -1.20 5.38
N SER A 78 5.03 -2.24 6.05
CA SER A 78 5.58 -3.44 5.40
C SER A 78 4.52 -4.51 5.14
N ASP A 79 4.73 -5.34 4.13
CA ASP A 79 3.91 -6.52 3.85
C ASP A 79 4.35 -7.75 4.67
N ALA A 80 5.61 -7.78 5.12
CA ALA A 80 6.11 -8.88 5.94
C ALA A 80 7.26 -8.48 6.88
N LEU A 81 7.43 -9.27 7.94
CA LEU A 81 8.54 -9.20 8.90
C LEU A 81 9.41 -10.45 8.81
N ILE A 82 10.71 -10.28 8.66
CA ILE A 82 11.69 -11.33 8.95
C ILE A 82 12.29 -11.03 10.32
N PHE A 83 12.24 -11.97 11.25
CA PHE A 83 12.88 -11.82 12.56
C PHE A 83 13.94 -12.90 12.74
N ALA A 84 15.17 -12.50 13.02
CA ALA A 84 16.29 -13.42 13.18
C ALA A 84 17.00 -13.21 14.52
N ALA A 85 17.14 -14.27 15.31
CA ALA A 85 17.83 -14.20 16.59
C ALA A 85 18.66 -15.47 16.84
N PRO A 86 19.79 -15.40 17.55
CA PRO A 86 20.43 -16.59 18.05
C PRO A 86 19.71 -17.10 19.30
N ASN A 87 19.71 -18.42 19.49
CA ASN A 87 19.40 -19.03 20.78
C ASN A 87 20.69 -19.16 21.59
N TYR A 88 20.72 -18.48 22.73
CA TYR A 88 21.79 -18.51 23.72
C TYR A 88 21.26 -19.11 25.01
N PHE A 89 21.96 -20.14 25.51
CA PHE A 89 21.61 -20.81 26.76
C PHE A 89 20.19 -21.43 26.78
N GLY A 90 19.73 -21.93 25.63
CA GLY A 90 18.44 -22.60 25.49
C GLY A 90 17.26 -21.68 25.21
N GLU A 91 17.46 -20.36 25.24
CA GLU A 91 16.44 -19.35 24.95
C GLU A 91 16.91 -18.35 23.90
N ILE A 92 16.00 -17.50 23.40
CA ILE A 92 16.39 -16.36 22.55
C ILE A 92 17.36 -15.45 23.31
N ASN A 93 18.32 -14.86 22.60
CA ASN A 93 19.28 -13.94 23.22
C ASN A 93 18.60 -12.70 23.85
N ALA A 94 19.32 -12.04 24.77
CA ALA A 94 18.81 -10.90 25.53
C ALA A 94 18.29 -9.74 24.66
N GLN A 95 18.98 -9.40 23.58
CA GLN A 95 18.52 -8.36 22.64
C GLN A 95 17.19 -8.74 21.97
N GLY A 96 17.03 -10.02 21.62
CA GLY A 96 15.79 -10.56 21.07
C GLY A 96 14.64 -10.49 22.07
N HIS A 97 14.90 -10.81 23.35
CA HIS A 97 13.94 -10.63 24.43
C HIS A 97 13.51 -9.17 24.61
N ILE A 98 14.46 -8.23 24.68
CA ILE A 98 14.18 -6.80 24.81
C ILE A 98 13.26 -6.32 23.68
N PHE A 99 13.52 -6.75 22.45
CA PHE A 99 12.69 -6.43 21.30
C PHE A 99 11.30 -7.08 21.37
N MET A 100 11.24 -8.40 21.63
CA MET A 100 9.97 -9.15 21.65
C MET A 100 9.04 -8.72 22.79
N ASP A 101 9.55 -8.37 23.97
CA ASP A 101 8.72 -7.93 25.09
C ASP A 101 7.92 -6.66 24.76
N ARG A 102 8.43 -5.84 23.84
CA ARG A 102 7.76 -4.61 23.39
C ARG A 102 6.54 -4.89 22.51
N PHE A 103 6.44 -6.07 21.90
CA PHE A 103 5.22 -6.52 21.19
C PHE A 103 4.00 -6.65 22.09
N TYR A 104 4.15 -6.66 23.42
CA TYR A 104 3.03 -6.48 24.35
C TYR A 104 2.16 -5.27 24.00
N SER A 105 2.78 -4.20 23.47
CA SER A 105 2.10 -2.97 23.05
C SER A 105 1.33 -3.05 21.73
N MET A 106 1.40 -4.19 21.03
CA MET A 106 0.82 -4.45 19.70
C MET A 106 -0.08 -5.69 19.69
N THR A 107 -0.44 -6.24 20.83
CA THR A 107 -1.32 -7.44 20.89
C THR A 107 -2.77 -7.08 20.52
N LYS A 108 -3.61 -8.08 20.25
CA LYS A 108 -5.07 -7.92 20.02
C LYS A 108 -5.82 -7.09 21.07
N SER A 109 -5.26 -6.94 22.27
CA SER A 109 -5.81 -6.13 23.37
C SER A 109 -5.43 -4.64 23.32
N THR A 110 -4.76 -4.23 22.24
CA THR A 110 -4.23 -2.87 22.05
C THR A 110 -4.68 -2.32 20.69
N PRO A 111 -4.82 -0.99 20.53
CA PRO A 111 -5.14 -0.39 19.23
C PRO A 111 -3.99 -0.50 18.21
N ASN A 112 -2.78 -0.86 18.63
CA ASN A 112 -1.59 -0.92 17.78
C ASN A 112 -1.35 -2.32 17.17
N GLN A 113 -2.33 -3.23 17.25
CA GLN A 113 -2.20 -4.51 16.56
C GLN A 113 -2.13 -4.29 15.06
N LEU A 114 -1.18 -4.98 14.40
CA LEU A 114 -1.06 -4.90 12.96
C LEU A 114 -2.34 -5.37 12.28
N LYS A 115 -2.68 -4.69 11.19
CA LYS A 115 -3.84 -4.96 10.35
C LYS A 115 -3.39 -5.50 8.99
N GLY A 116 -4.33 -6.13 8.30
CA GLY A 116 -4.10 -6.78 7.01
C GLY A 116 -3.39 -8.12 7.12
N ASP A 117 -3.03 -8.67 5.97
CA ASP A 117 -2.47 -10.01 5.83
C ASP A 117 -0.94 -10.01 5.78
N LYS A 118 -0.33 -9.54 6.87
CA LYS A 118 1.12 -9.40 6.97
C LYS A 118 1.77 -10.72 7.34
N LYS A 119 2.76 -11.15 6.57
CA LYS A 119 3.47 -12.43 6.78
C LYS A 119 4.67 -12.27 7.72
N ALA A 120 5.14 -13.36 8.31
CA ALA A 120 6.37 -13.38 9.08
C ALA A 120 7.23 -14.63 8.81
N VAL A 121 8.55 -14.45 8.79
CA VAL A 121 9.53 -15.55 8.78
C VAL A 121 10.40 -15.42 10.01
N ILE A 122 10.47 -16.50 10.80
CA ILE A 122 11.15 -16.50 12.10
C ILE A 122 12.38 -17.40 12.03
N ILE A 123 13.55 -16.86 12.33
CA ILE A 123 14.85 -17.54 12.15
C ILE A 123 15.57 -17.59 13.49
N PHE A 124 15.84 -18.80 13.98
CA PHE A 124 16.57 -19.04 15.21
C PHE A 124 17.82 -19.86 14.91
N THR A 125 19.01 -19.34 15.27
CA THR A 125 20.29 -20.03 15.03
C THR A 125 20.94 -20.46 16.34
N TYR A 126 21.59 -21.62 16.39
CA TYR A 126 22.24 -22.12 17.60
C TYR A 126 23.40 -23.10 17.30
N GLY A 127 24.24 -23.32 18.31
CA GLY A 127 25.39 -24.23 18.19
C GLY A 127 25.06 -25.70 18.40
N ALA A 128 24.01 -26.02 19.16
CA ALA A 128 23.57 -27.40 19.38
C ALA A 128 23.04 -28.05 18.08
N LYS A 129 22.90 -29.38 18.08
CA LYS A 129 22.43 -30.13 16.91
C LYS A 129 21.09 -29.61 16.39
N THR A 130 20.92 -29.46 15.07
CA THR A 130 19.63 -29.07 14.48
C THR A 130 18.49 -29.96 15.02
N GLY A 131 17.40 -29.35 15.44
CA GLY A 131 16.26 -30.01 16.09
C GLY A 131 16.23 -29.88 17.61
N THR A 132 17.37 -29.58 18.26
CA THR A 132 17.46 -29.59 19.74
C THR A 132 16.48 -28.64 20.41
N TYR A 133 16.22 -27.47 19.81
CA TYR A 133 15.39 -26.42 20.40
C TYR A 133 14.06 -26.20 19.65
N ASP A 134 13.65 -27.13 18.80
CA ASP A 134 12.48 -26.95 17.92
C ASP A 134 11.22 -26.64 18.71
N GLU A 135 10.92 -27.36 19.79
CA GLU A 135 9.73 -27.12 20.60
C GLU A 135 9.68 -25.67 21.11
N TYR A 136 10.79 -25.20 21.69
CA TYR A 136 10.91 -23.82 22.18
C TYR A 136 10.76 -22.80 21.05
N ILE A 137 11.46 -23.03 19.93
CA ILE A 137 11.48 -22.11 18.78
C ILE A 137 10.08 -22.00 18.16
N HIS A 138 9.40 -23.12 17.93
CA HIS A 138 8.05 -23.12 17.37
C HIS A 138 7.07 -22.42 18.31
N LYS A 139 7.15 -22.68 19.61
CA LYS A 139 6.32 -22.01 20.63
C LYS A 139 6.55 -20.50 20.63
N ARG A 140 7.81 -20.04 20.55
CA ARG A 140 8.14 -18.62 20.52
C ARG A 140 7.76 -17.94 19.21
N ALA A 141 7.99 -18.60 18.06
CA ALA A 141 7.63 -18.08 16.75
C ALA A 141 6.14 -17.80 16.62
N ARG A 142 5.27 -18.67 17.13
CA ARG A 142 3.80 -18.47 17.11
C ARG A 142 3.34 -17.23 17.89
N LEU A 143 4.13 -16.70 18.82
CA LEU A 143 3.77 -15.47 19.52
C LEU A 143 3.68 -14.24 18.60
N PHE A 144 4.34 -14.28 17.44
CA PHE A 144 4.23 -13.23 16.43
C PHE A 144 2.80 -13.12 15.86
N GLU A 145 2.01 -14.19 15.92
CA GLU A 145 0.59 -14.15 15.51
C GLU A 145 -0.25 -13.27 16.44
N SER A 146 0.16 -13.14 17.72
CA SER A 146 -0.56 -12.32 18.70
C SER A 146 -0.58 -10.82 18.36
N ILE A 147 0.35 -10.37 17.52
CA ILE A 147 0.44 -8.99 17.03
C ILE A 147 -0.13 -8.78 15.63
N GLY A 148 -0.81 -9.79 15.05
CA GLY A 148 -1.48 -9.68 13.75
C GLY A 148 -0.63 -10.13 12.55
N LEU A 149 0.48 -10.84 12.78
CA LEU A 149 1.25 -11.47 11.70
C LEU A 149 0.74 -12.89 11.41
N LYS A 150 0.96 -13.39 10.20
CA LYS A 150 0.82 -14.82 9.86
C LYS A 150 2.20 -15.42 9.68
N VAL A 151 2.58 -16.38 10.52
CA VAL A 151 3.89 -17.03 10.41
C VAL A 151 3.90 -17.94 9.18
N HIS A 152 4.65 -17.51 8.15
CA HIS A 152 4.81 -18.21 6.87
C HIS A 152 5.80 -19.37 7.01
N GLU A 153 6.93 -19.14 7.69
CA GLU A 153 7.96 -20.16 7.85
C GLU A 153 8.78 -19.93 9.14
N ILE A 154 9.28 -21.03 9.70
CA ILE A 154 10.13 -21.06 10.89
C ILE A 154 11.41 -21.82 10.55
N LEU A 155 12.56 -21.14 10.63
CA LEU A 155 13.88 -21.74 10.48
C LEU A 155 14.53 -21.94 11.84
N SER A 156 14.51 -23.18 12.33
CA SER A 156 15.32 -23.65 13.46
C SER A 156 16.64 -24.23 12.93
N VAL A 157 17.74 -23.49 13.10
CA VAL A 157 19.02 -23.81 12.47
C VAL A 157 20.08 -24.09 13.54
N GLY A 158 20.46 -25.36 13.67
CA GLY A 158 21.50 -25.78 14.59
C GLY A 158 22.87 -25.93 13.95
N ASP A 159 23.74 -26.69 14.64
CA ASP A 159 25.07 -27.10 14.22
C ASP A 159 26.03 -25.92 13.94
N GLY A 160 25.72 -24.72 14.46
CA GLY A 160 26.50 -23.52 14.20
C GLY A 160 26.41 -23.01 12.75
N LYS A 161 25.44 -23.51 11.97
CA LYS A 161 25.25 -23.15 10.56
C LYS A 161 24.65 -21.75 10.38
N PRO A 162 24.89 -21.07 9.25
CA PRO A 162 25.67 -21.55 8.09
C PRO A 162 27.20 -21.45 8.18
N LEU A 163 27.77 -20.77 9.17
CA LEU A 163 29.22 -20.50 9.21
C LEU A 163 30.08 -21.74 9.47
N SER A 164 29.53 -22.80 10.08
CA SER A 164 30.24 -24.05 10.35
C SER A 164 30.43 -24.99 9.14
N GLY A 165 29.93 -24.62 7.94
CA GLY A 165 30.10 -25.38 6.69
C GLY A 165 28.86 -26.22 6.29
N ASN A 166 28.87 -26.80 5.07
CA ASN A 166 27.79 -27.61 4.49
C ASN A 166 26.38 -26.99 4.64
N SER A 167 26.18 -25.82 4.02
CA SER A 167 24.96 -25.02 4.15
C SER A 167 24.32 -24.62 2.82
N GLU A 168 24.76 -25.18 1.69
CA GLU A 168 24.19 -24.87 0.36
C GLU A 168 22.67 -25.07 0.33
N GLU A 169 22.18 -26.20 0.83
CA GLU A 169 20.74 -26.50 0.91
C GLU A 169 19.99 -25.50 1.81
N LEU A 170 20.57 -25.12 2.95
CA LEU A 170 19.98 -24.13 3.86
C LEU A 170 19.92 -22.75 3.20
N LEU A 171 20.98 -22.35 2.50
CA LEU A 171 21.07 -21.05 1.83
C LEU A 171 20.13 -20.99 0.63
N GLU A 172 19.98 -22.07 -0.14
CA GLU A 172 18.97 -22.13 -1.20
C GLU A 172 17.55 -22.15 -0.62
N LYS A 173 17.30 -22.88 0.47
CA LYS A 173 16.01 -22.81 1.18
C LYS A 173 15.72 -21.38 1.63
N ALA A 174 16.70 -20.67 2.20
CA ALA A 174 16.56 -19.28 2.60
C ALA A 174 16.22 -18.39 1.39
N ARG A 175 16.91 -18.54 0.27
CA ARG A 175 16.62 -17.81 -0.97
C ARG A 175 15.20 -18.09 -1.48
N GLN A 176 14.78 -19.35 -1.47
CA GLN A 176 13.43 -19.76 -1.88
C GLN A 176 12.33 -19.13 -1.00
N ILE A 177 12.51 -19.14 0.32
CA ILE A 177 11.58 -18.45 1.24
C ILE A 177 11.51 -16.95 0.92
N GLY A 178 12.66 -16.35 0.59
CA GLY A 178 12.72 -14.96 0.13
C GLY A 178 11.87 -14.70 -1.11
N ARG A 179 11.90 -15.61 -2.10
CA ARG A 179 11.02 -15.54 -3.27
C ARG A 179 9.55 -15.65 -2.86
N GLU A 180 9.19 -16.66 -2.07
CA GLU A 180 7.80 -16.94 -1.69
C GLU A 180 7.15 -15.80 -0.89
N ILE A 181 7.87 -15.23 0.07
CA ILE A 181 7.34 -14.16 0.92
C ILE A 181 7.21 -12.82 0.16
N SER A 182 7.89 -12.68 -0.98
CA SER A 182 7.87 -11.47 -1.82
C SER A 182 6.93 -11.56 -3.04
N VAL A 183 6.18 -12.66 -3.17
CA VAL A 183 5.13 -12.80 -4.19
C VAL A 183 3.96 -11.87 -3.87
N LYS A 184 3.70 -10.89 -4.75
CA LYS A 184 2.49 -10.05 -4.68
C LYS A 184 1.25 -10.94 -4.73
N ARG A 185 0.23 -10.61 -3.93
CA ARG A 185 -1.08 -11.29 -3.97
C ARG A 185 -1.60 -11.37 -5.41
N ASN A 186 -2.14 -12.52 -5.78
CA ASN A 186 -2.81 -12.68 -7.07
C ASN A 186 -4.05 -11.78 -7.11
N ASP A 187 -4.41 -11.27 -8.30
CA ASP A 187 -5.64 -10.51 -8.53
C ASP A 187 -6.88 -11.22 -7.94
N GLU A 188 -6.91 -12.55 -8.01
CA GLU A 188 -8.01 -13.39 -7.53
C GLU A 188 -8.17 -13.43 -6.00
N GLU A 189 -7.18 -12.96 -5.25
CA GLU A 189 -7.24 -12.90 -3.79
C GLU A 189 -7.96 -11.65 -3.28
N TYR A 190 -8.13 -10.63 -4.11
CA TYR A 190 -8.80 -9.38 -3.75
C TYR A 190 -10.32 -9.48 -3.96
N GLU A 191 -11.11 -9.28 -2.91
CA GLU A 191 -12.58 -9.30 -2.97
C GLU A 191 -13.13 -8.25 -3.95
N ILE A 192 -12.60 -7.03 -3.89
CA ILE A 192 -12.97 -5.95 -4.81
C ILE A 192 -12.77 -6.33 -6.30
N ILE A 193 -11.74 -7.12 -6.63
CA ILE A 193 -11.52 -7.58 -8.01
C ILE A 193 -12.54 -8.64 -8.40
N ARG A 194 -12.95 -9.52 -7.48
CA ARG A 194 -14.01 -10.51 -7.73
C ARG A 194 -15.33 -9.81 -8.00
N ILE A 195 -15.66 -8.78 -7.22
CA ILE A 195 -16.85 -7.95 -7.44
C ILE A 195 -16.77 -7.28 -8.81
N LEU A 196 -15.66 -6.60 -9.14
CA LEU A 196 -15.50 -5.94 -10.44
C LEU A 196 -15.64 -6.93 -11.61
N ARG A 197 -15.00 -8.10 -11.54
CA ARG A 197 -15.04 -9.11 -12.61
C ARG A 197 -16.38 -9.82 -12.74
N SER A 198 -17.28 -9.72 -11.74
CA SER A 198 -18.63 -10.28 -11.83
C SER A 198 -19.62 -9.37 -12.55
N LYS A 199 -19.23 -8.13 -12.88
CA LYS A 199 -20.09 -7.14 -13.54
C LYS A 199 -19.98 -7.24 -15.05
N ASP A 200 -21.12 -7.31 -15.74
CA ASP A 200 -21.21 -7.51 -17.19
C ASP A 200 -20.49 -6.42 -18.01
N ARG A 201 -20.47 -5.18 -17.51
CA ARG A 201 -19.82 -4.03 -18.16
C ARG A 201 -18.30 -4.02 -18.00
N VAL A 202 -17.73 -4.82 -17.12
CA VAL A 202 -16.28 -4.82 -16.85
C VAL A 202 -15.58 -5.77 -17.81
N LEU A 203 -14.91 -5.22 -18.82
CA LEU A 203 -14.12 -5.98 -19.78
C LEU A 203 -12.82 -6.52 -19.14
N ARG A 204 -12.24 -5.73 -18.23
CA ARG A 204 -11.00 -6.10 -17.54
C ARG A 204 -10.87 -5.38 -16.21
N ALA A 205 -10.47 -6.08 -15.17
CA ALA A 205 -9.99 -5.50 -13.91
C ALA A 205 -8.69 -6.18 -13.51
N LYS A 206 -7.61 -5.40 -13.31
CA LYS A 206 -6.27 -5.92 -13.01
C LYS A 206 -5.50 -5.00 -12.05
N ILE A 207 -4.80 -5.58 -11.06
CA ILE A 207 -3.87 -4.83 -10.21
C ILE A 207 -2.77 -4.21 -11.07
N MET A 208 -2.50 -2.93 -10.82
CA MET A 208 -1.47 -2.18 -11.51
C MET A 208 -0.11 -2.43 -10.87
N SER A 209 0.87 -2.82 -11.69
CA SER A 209 2.26 -2.89 -11.24
C SER A 209 2.82 -1.49 -10.96
N ASP A 210 3.84 -1.39 -10.11
CA ASP A 210 4.48 -0.10 -9.80
C ASP A 210 5.14 0.52 -11.03
N GLU A 211 5.62 -0.31 -11.96
CA GLU A 211 6.11 0.14 -13.27
C GLU A 211 5.00 0.78 -14.12
N LEU A 212 3.80 0.16 -14.16
CA LEU A 212 2.64 0.71 -14.85
C LEU A 212 2.19 2.04 -14.23
N LYS A 213 2.06 2.10 -12.90
CA LYS A 213 1.73 3.34 -12.16
C LYS A 213 2.75 4.44 -12.47
N LYS A 214 4.06 4.13 -12.44
CA LYS A 214 5.14 5.07 -12.76
C LYS A 214 5.06 5.57 -14.21
N LYS A 215 4.73 4.69 -15.15
CA LYS A 215 4.59 5.09 -16.56
C LYS A 215 3.38 5.99 -16.77
N ILE A 216 2.23 5.67 -16.18
CA ILE A 216 1.02 6.52 -16.24
C ILE A 216 1.29 7.88 -15.58
N THR A 217 1.92 7.90 -14.41
CA THR A 217 2.30 9.16 -13.73
C THR A 217 3.14 10.06 -14.64
N LYS A 218 4.08 9.50 -15.42
CA LYS A 218 4.86 10.27 -16.40
C LYS A 218 4.01 10.84 -17.54
N LEU A 219 2.98 10.12 -17.99
CA LEU A 219 2.06 10.61 -19.01
C LEU A 219 1.24 11.80 -18.47
N GLU A 220 0.73 11.67 -17.25
CA GLU A 220 0.01 12.77 -16.59
C GLU A 220 0.89 14.00 -16.35
N MET A 221 2.16 13.81 -15.98
CA MET A 221 3.10 14.91 -15.75
C MET A 221 3.36 15.76 -16.99
N LYS A 222 3.29 15.19 -18.21
CA LYS A 222 3.44 15.98 -19.45
C LYS A 222 2.35 17.04 -19.60
N ARG A 223 1.19 16.83 -18.99
CA ARG A 223 0.06 17.76 -19.03
C ARG A 223 0.30 19.03 -18.22
N LEU A 224 1.35 19.05 -17.40
CA LEU A 224 1.79 20.25 -16.69
C LEU A 224 2.48 21.26 -17.61
N ASP A 225 2.94 20.81 -18.78
CA ASP A 225 3.59 21.65 -19.80
C ASP A 225 2.60 22.17 -20.85
N GLU A 226 1.30 21.82 -20.74
CA GLU A 226 0.24 22.38 -21.58
C GLU A 226 0.05 23.88 -21.32
N MET A 227 -0.49 24.61 -22.31
CA MET A 227 -0.71 26.07 -22.21
C MET A 227 -1.55 26.44 -20.98
N VAL A 228 -2.58 25.62 -20.69
CA VAL A 228 -3.29 25.61 -19.41
C VAL A 228 -3.03 24.26 -18.77
N PRO A 229 -2.16 24.18 -17.75
CA PRO A 229 -1.79 22.90 -17.13
C PRO A 229 -2.99 22.13 -16.59
N VAL A 230 -2.95 20.80 -16.71
CA VAL A 230 -3.97 19.92 -16.13
C VAL A 230 -3.36 19.02 -15.06
N ILE A 231 -3.97 19.05 -13.88
CA ILE A 231 -3.56 18.29 -12.69
C ILE A 231 -4.61 17.23 -12.39
N ASN A 232 -4.25 15.96 -12.53
CA ASN A 232 -5.14 14.85 -12.16
C ASN A 232 -5.00 14.50 -10.68
N LYS A 233 -5.69 15.26 -9.82
CA LYS A 233 -5.65 15.09 -8.37
C LYS A 233 -6.30 13.77 -7.95
N GLY A 234 -7.41 13.39 -8.59
CA GLY A 234 -8.08 12.11 -8.34
C GLY A 234 -7.17 10.92 -8.58
N LEU A 235 -6.45 10.90 -9.72
CA LEU A 235 -5.51 9.82 -10.04
C LEU A 235 -4.32 9.77 -9.08
N LYS A 236 -3.79 10.93 -8.68
CA LYS A 236 -2.74 10.98 -7.65
C LYS A 236 -3.22 10.36 -6.34
N GLN A 237 -4.42 10.72 -5.89
CA GLN A 237 -5.01 10.14 -4.68
C GLN A 237 -5.24 8.62 -4.83
N ALA A 238 -5.68 8.15 -6.00
CA ALA A 238 -5.83 6.73 -6.26
C ALA A 238 -4.49 5.97 -6.23
N PHE A 239 -3.40 6.58 -6.71
CA PHE A 239 -2.06 5.99 -6.63
C PHE A 239 -1.40 6.11 -5.26
N ASP A 240 -1.86 7.01 -4.40
CA ASP A 240 -1.42 7.14 -3.00
C ASP A 240 -2.07 6.05 -2.09
N GLU A 241 -3.11 5.37 -2.56
CA GLU A 241 -3.67 4.19 -1.88
C GLU A 241 -2.75 2.96 -1.98
N LYS A 242 -2.99 1.96 -1.13
CA LYS A 242 -2.10 0.79 -0.99
C LYS A 242 -1.95 0.02 -2.30
N GLU A 243 -3.07 -0.21 -2.98
CA GLU A 243 -3.12 -0.86 -4.28
C GLU A 243 -3.97 -0.04 -5.25
N ALA A 244 -3.75 -0.25 -6.55
CA ALA A 244 -4.55 0.40 -7.59
C ALA A 244 -4.94 -0.62 -8.68
N ILE A 245 -6.17 -0.53 -9.17
CA ILE A 245 -6.74 -1.40 -10.19
C ILE A 245 -7.00 -0.55 -11.44
N ALA A 246 -6.56 -1.06 -12.59
CA ALA A 246 -7.06 -0.58 -13.87
C ALA A 246 -8.33 -1.35 -14.22
N VAL A 247 -9.46 -0.66 -14.29
CA VAL A 247 -10.77 -1.21 -14.63
C VAL A 247 -11.18 -0.67 -15.98
N VAL A 248 -11.30 -1.54 -16.98
CA VAL A 248 -11.76 -1.18 -18.31
C VAL A 248 -13.21 -1.59 -18.45
N ILE A 249 -14.07 -0.61 -18.71
CA ILE A 249 -15.53 -0.75 -18.77
C ILE A 249 -16.05 -0.46 -20.17
N ASP A 250 -17.09 -1.17 -20.57
CA ASP A 250 -17.90 -0.86 -21.75
C ASP A 250 -19.12 -0.03 -21.34
N ASN A 251 -19.20 1.18 -21.88
CA ASN A 251 -20.30 2.12 -21.65
C ASN A 251 -21.25 2.22 -22.86
N THR A 252 -21.28 1.21 -23.74
CA THR A 252 -22.08 1.26 -24.97
C THR A 252 -23.58 1.44 -24.71
N ASP A 253 -24.10 0.85 -23.63
CA ASP A 253 -25.53 0.78 -23.30
C ASP A 253 -25.92 1.61 -22.05
N VAL A 254 -25.13 2.63 -21.72
CA VAL A 254 -25.36 3.46 -20.53
C VAL A 254 -26.08 4.75 -20.92
N ASN A 255 -27.33 4.88 -20.49
CA ASN A 255 -28.00 6.19 -20.37
C ASN A 255 -27.69 6.71 -18.97
N VAL A 256 -26.82 7.70 -18.85
CA VAL A 256 -26.56 8.32 -17.55
C VAL A 256 -27.57 9.43 -17.30
N SER A 257 -28.27 9.37 -16.17
CA SER A 257 -29.06 10.48 -15.65
C SER A 257 -28.12 11.54 -15.09
N ILE A 258 -28.27 12.79 -15.53
CA ILE A 258 -27.37 13.92 -15.18
C ILE A 258 -27.52 14.35 -13.71
N GLU A 259 -28.59 13.91 -13.03
CA GLU A 259 -29.04 14.43 -11.72
C GLU A 259 -28.15 14.10 -10.50
N GLU A 260 -27.08 13.30 -10.63
CA GLU A 260 -26.22 12.89 -9.49
C GLU A 260 -24.72 13.26 -9.63
N TYR A 261 -24.34 14.07 -10.62
CA TYR A 261 -22.93 14.34 -10.88
C TYR A 261 -22.29 15.34 -9.93
N THR A 262 -21.17 14.93 -9.33
CA THR A 262 -20.22 15.86 -8.71
C THR A 262 -19.25 16.41 -9.77
N PRO A 263 -18.85 17.70 -9.69
CA PRO A 263 -17.93 18.28 -10.67
C PRO A 263 -16.60 17.51 -10.71
N SER A 264 -16.32 16.89 -11.86
CA SER A 264 -15.11 16.10 -12.06
C SER A 264 -13.93 16.98 -12.47
N LEU A 265 -14.21 18.15 -13.04
CA LEU A 265 -13.24 19.11 -13.54
C LEU A 265 -13.51 20.50 -12.97
N THR A 266 -12.46 21.13 -12.44
CA THR A 266 -12.48 22.53 -12.00
C THR A 266 -11.32 23.30 -12.60
N LEU A 267 -11.48 24.60 -12.83
CA LEU A 267 -10.40 25.53 -13.14
C LEU A 267 -10.04 26.27 -11.86
N GLN A 268 -8.78 26.19 -11.45
CA GLN A 268 -8.32 26.76 -10.18
C GLN A 268 -7.13 27.68 -10.38
N SER A 269 -7.03 28.71 -9.54
CA SER A 269 -5.82 29.50 -9.43
C SER A 269 -4.78 28.81 -8.54
N ASN A 270 -3.52 29.22 -8.64
CA ASN A 270 -2.44 28.72 -7.79
C ASN A 270 -2.59 29.03 -6.29
N LYS A 271 -3.59 29.81 -5.89
CA LYS A 271 -3.99 30.00 -4.48
C LYS A 271 -5.12 29.06 -4.03
N GLY A 272 -5.63 28.21 -4.93
CA GLY A 272 -6.71 27.27 -4.65
C GLY A 272 -8.11 27.87 -4.82
N THR A 273 -8.24 29.07 -5.38
CA THR A 273 -9.53 29.67 -5.71
C THR A 273 -10.12 28.96 -6.93
N ILE A 274 -11.34 28.43 -6.82
CA ILE A 274 -12.09 27.92 -7.97
C ILE A 274 -12.57 29.12 -8.79
N ILE A 275 -12.16 29.16 -10.05
CA ILE A 275 -12.46 30.22 -11.02
C ILE A 275 -13.24 29.67 -12.22
N GLY A 276 -13.60 28.39 -12.18
CA GLY A 276 -14.56 27.75 -13.06
C GLY A 276 -14.77 26.28 -12.68
N GLU A 277 -15.91 25.72 -13.04
CA GLU A 277 -16.30 24.35 -12.69
C GLU A 277 -17.37 23.81 -13.64
N GLU A 278 -17.49 22.48 -13.63
CA GLU A 278 -18.62 21.78 -14.24
C GLU A 278 -19.87 21.95 -13.37
N ILE A 279 -21.00 22.27 -13.99
CA ILE A 279 -22.31 22.43 -13.36
C ILE A 279 -23.27 21.47 -14.04
N TYR A 280 -23.81 20.52 -13.29
CA TYR A 280 -24.75 19.52 -13.80
C TYR A 280 -26.16 19.67 -13.22
N ASP A 281 -26.30 20.36 -12.09
CA ASP A 281 -27.59 20.67 -11.50
C ASP A 281 -28.39 21.60 -12.42
N PRO A 282 -29.59 21.19 -12.90
CA PRO A 282 -30.35 21.98 -13.87
C PRO A 282 -30.79 23.34 -13.34
N ASP A 283 -31.11 23.44 -12.05
CA ASP A 283 -31.59 24.68 -11.42
C ASP A 283 -30.43 25.68 -11.28
N GLU A 284 -29.27 25.22 -10.81
CA GLU A 284 -28.04 26.01 -10.75
C GLU A 284 -27.58 26.45 -12.14
N LEU A 285 -27.65 25.56 -13.14
CA LEU A 285 -27.29 25.88 -14.52
C LEU A 285 -28.15 27.01 -15.07
N GLU A 286 -29.46 26.96 -14.81
CA GLU A 286 -30.40 27.98 -15.27
C GLU A 286 -30.18 29.32 -14.54
N GLU A 287 -29.89 29.30 -13.23
CA GLU A 287 -29.53 30.50 -12.47
C GLU A 287 -28.25 31.15 -13.01
N LEU A 288 -27.19 30.36 -13.22
CA LEU A 288 -25.88 30.84 -13.68
C LEU A 288 -25.93 31.39 -15.10
N LYS A 289 -26.76 30.85 -15.99
CA LYS A 289 -26.97 31.37 -17.36
C LYS A 289 -27.49 32.81 -17.38
N HIS A 290 -28.21 33.23 -16.34
CA HIS A 290 -28.74 34.58 -16.21
C HIS A 290 -27.79 35.53 -15.46
N ASN A 291 -26.66 35.03 -14.95
CA ASN A 291 -25.71 35.84 -14.18
C ASN A 291 -24.70 36.55 -15.12
N PRO A 292 -24.66 37.90 -15.15
CA PRO A 292 -23.78 38.65 -16.05
C PRO A 292 -22.29 38.51 -15.72
N ASN A 293 -21.95 37.94 -14.57
CA ASN A 293 -20.57 37.72 -14.11
C ASN A 293 -20.05 36.31 -14.38
N VAL A 294 -20.85 35.46 -15.04
CA VAL A 294 -20.52 34.07 -15.34
C VAL A 294 -20.37 33.92 -16.85
N TYR A 295 -19.34 33.19 -17.29
CA TYR A 295 -19.12 32.89 -18.70
C TYR A 295 -19.00 31.39 -18.93
N PHE A 296 -19.81 30.86 -19.83
CA PHE A 296 -19.79 29.44 -20.17
C PHE A 296 -18.82 29.18 -21.34
N ILE A 297 -17.88 28.26 -21.15
CA ILE A 297 -16.96 27.81 -22.22
C ILE A 297 -17.42 26.50 -22.86
N SER A 298 -18.39 25.82 -22.25
CA SER A 298 -19.16 24.69 -22.80
C SER A 298 -20.55 24.68 -22.15
N ASP A 299 -21.43 23.77 -22.59
CA ASP A 299 -22.81 23.67 -22.09
C ASP A 299 -22.91 23.51 -20.57
N TYR A 300 -21.89 22.92 -19.95
CA TYR A 300 -21.86 22.59 -18.52
C TYR A 300 -20.65 23.16 -17.79
N PHE A 301 -19.80 23.97 -18.43
CA PHE A 301 -18.61 24.52 -17.76
C PHE A 301 -18.72 26.04 -17.61
N ALA A 302 -18.95 26.47 -16.37
CA ALA A 302 -19.02 27.87 -15.98
C ALA A 302 -17.64 28.38 -15.57
N THR A 303 -17.34 29.63 -15.92
CA THR A 303 -16.15 30.35 -15.45
C THR A 303 -16.56 31.62 -14.73
N TYR A 304 -15.73 32.05 -13.77
CA TYR A 304 -15.95 33.18 -12.89
C TYR A 304 -14.82 34.22 -13.07
N PRO A 305 -14.84 35.04 -14.14
CA PRO A 305 -13.75 35.97 -14.47
C PRO A 305 -13.42 36.94 -13.32
N ASN A 306 -14.42 37.36 -12.54
CA ASN A 306 -14.24 38.28 -11.41
C ASN A 306 -13.41 37.69 -10.27
N LEU A 307 -13.27 36.37 -10.20
CA LEU A 307 -12.44 35.67 -9.22
C LEU A 307 -11.00 35.49 -9.70
N SER A 308 -10.72 35.74 -10.98
CA SER A 308 -9.38 35.64 -11.55
C SER A 308 -8.56 36.90 -11.25
N VAL A 309 -7.35 36.71 -10.71
CA VAL A 309 -6.41 37.80 -10.46
C VAL A 309 -5.33 37.82 -11.55
N PRO A 310 -5.07 38.96 -12.20
CA PRO A 310 -4.01 39.08 -13.21
C PRO A 310 -2.64 38.61 -12.67
N GLY A 311 -1.98 37.75 -13.44
CA GLY A 311 -0.67 37.18 -13.09
C GLY A 311 -0.73 35.91 -12.22
N GLU A 312 -1.90 35.49 -11.73
CA GLU A 312 -2.04 34.17 -11.12
C GLU A 312 -1.98 33.06 -12.16
N LYS A 313 -1.28 31.97 -11.83
CA LYS A 313 -1.29 30.77 -12.66
C LYS A 313 -2.60 30.05 -12.47
N GLN A 314 -3.14 29.53 -13.56
CA GLN A 314 -4.38 28.78 -13.58
C GLN A 314 -4.12 27.36 -14.07
N PHE A 315 -4.88 26.40 -13.57
CA PHE A 315 -4.78 25.01 -13.98
C PHE A 315 -6.14 24.32 -13.85
N PHE A 316 -6.41 23.40 -14.76
CA PHE A 316 -7.51 22.48 -14.60
C PHE A 316 -7.15 21.41 -13.58
N VAL A 317 -8.08 21.08 -12.69
CA VAL A 317 -7.94 20.02 -11.69
C VAL A 317 -9.02 18.98 -11.93
N VAL A 318 -8.58 17.77 -12.26
CA VAL A 318 -9.47 16.59 -12.32
C VAL A 318 -9.55 15.99 -10.91
N SER A 319 -10.76 15.91 -10.39
CA SER A 319 -11.08 15.37 -9.07
C SER A 319 -11.24 13.84 -9.10
N LYS A 320 -11.41 13.25 -7.92
CA LYS A 320 -11.93 11.89 -7.83
C LYS A 320 -13.35 11.84 -8.39
N LEU A 321 -13.75 10.68 -8.89
CA LEU A 321 -15.07 10.43 -9.42
C LEU A 321 -15.95 9.80 -8.34
N GLU A 322 -17.24 10.13 -8.36
CA GLU A 322 -18.27 9.55 -7.50
C GLU A 322 -19.48 9.20 -8.39
N GLY A 323 -20.11 8.05 -8.16
CA GLY A 323 -21.32 7.65 -8.90
C GLY A 323 -21.06 7.09 -10.31
N GLU A 324 -19.80 6.85 -10.69
CA GLU A 324 -19.46 6.29 -12.01
C GLU A 324 -19.85 4.81 -12.16
N LEU A 325 -19.98 4.10 -11.05
CA LEU A 325 -20.31 2.68 -11.00
C LEU A 325 -21.58 2.50 -10.16
N ASP A 326 -22.60 1.87 -10.75
CA ASP A 326 -23.89 1.54 -10.11
C ASP A 326 -23.76 0.56 -8.92
N TYR A 327 -22.59 -0.02 -8.74
CA TYR A 327 -22.21 -0.95 -7.68
C TYR A 327 -21.08 -0.39 -6.79
N GLU A 328 -20.87 0.93 -6.78
CA GLU A 328 -19.80 1.56 -5.99
C GLU A 328 -19.92 1.26 -4.48
N ASP A 329 -21.14 1.19 -3.94
CA ASP A 329 -21.36 0.85 -2.53
C ASP A 329 -20.95 -0.59 -2.19
N GLU A 330 -21.14 -1.54 -3.10
CA GLU A 330 -20.66 -2.91 -2.93
C GLU A 330 -19.13 -2.94 -2.87
N LEU A 331 -18.46 -2.17 -3.73
CA LEU A 331 -17.01 -2.03 -3.71
C LEU A 331 -16.53 -1.39 -2.39
N LYS A 332 -17.17 -0.29 -1.95
CA LYS A 332 -16.86 0.40 -0.69
C LYS A 332 -16.97 -0.51 0.52
N ASN A 333 -17.92 -1.45 0.53
CA ASN A 333 -18.07 -2.40 1.64
C ASN A 333 -16.96 -3.46 1.70
N SER A 334 -16.23 -3.69 0.60
CA SER A 334 -15.14 -4.67 0.52
C SER A 334 -13.76 -4.13 0.92
N VAL A 335 -13.62 -2.82 1.13
CA VAL A 335 -12.33 -2.15 1.41
C VAL A 335 -12.50 -1.04 2.44
N SER A 336 -11.46 -0.75 3.24
CA SER A 336 -11.52 0.35 4.21
C SER A 336 -11.41 1.75 3.58
N ARG A 337 -10.75 1.87 2.43
CA ARG A 337 -10.65 3.13 1.66
C ARG A 337 -10.67 2.86 0.16
N MET A 338 -11.30 3.76 -0.59
CA MET A 338 -11.40 3.69 -2.04
C MET A 338 -11.40 5.08 -2.67
N VAL A 339 -10.71 5.22 -3.80
CA VAL A 339 -10.69 6.43 -4.64
C VAL A 339 -10.83 6.01 -6.09
N ILE A 340 -11.82 6.55 -6.79
CA ILE A 340 -12.02 6.33 -8.23
C ILE A 340 -11.54 7.57 -8.99
N SER A 341 -10.89 7.36 -10.12
CA SER A 341 -10.44 8.44 -11.01
C SER A 341 -10.41 7.98 -12.46
N SER A 342 -10.47 8.92 -13.39
CA SER A 342 -10.20 8.67 -14.81
C SER A 342 -8.75 9.08 -15.13
N PRO A 343 -8.02 8.26 -15.90
CA PRO A 343 -6.73 8.67 -16.44
C PRO A 343 -6.92 9.64 -17.63
N SER A 344 -5.87 10.37 -17.99
CA SER A 344 -5.83 11.14 -19.24
C SER A 344 -5.99 10.23 -20.47
N THR A 345 -6.37 10.79 -21.62
CA THR A 345 -6.52 10.04 -22.88
C THR A 345 -5.25 9.29 -23.28
N GLU A 346 -4.06 9.91 -23.14
CA GLU A 346 -2.78 9.25 -23.44
C GLU A 346 -2.54 8.06 -22.50
N ALA A 347 -2.86 8.21 -21.21
CA ALA A 347 -2.74 7.16 -20.21
C ALA A 347 -3.76 6.03 -20.42
N ASP A 348 -5.02 6.34 -20.72
CA ASP A 348 -6.06 5.38 -21.08
C ASP A 348 -5.64 4.52 -22.29
N HIS A 349 -5.16 5.15 -23.36
CA HIS A 349 -4.64 4.46 -24.54
C HIS A 349 -3.48 3.52 -24.20
N TYR A 350 -2.57 3.96 -23.33
CA TYR A 350 -1.44 3.15 -22.88
C TYR A 350 -1.90 1.93 -22.07
N ILE A 351 -2.85 2.11 -21.15
CA ILE A 351 -3.42 1.02 -20.35
C ILE A 351 -4.12 -0.01 -21.24
N LYS A 352 -5.02 0.44 -22.12
CA LYS A 352 -5.74 -0.44 -23.06
C LYS A 352 -4.78 -1.25 -23.93
N LYS A 353 -3.69 -0.65 -24.40
CA LYS A 353 -2.63 -1.34 -25.15
C LYS A 353 -1.98 -2.46 -24.32
N ILE A 354 -1.64 -2.21 -23.06
CA ILE A 354 -1.06 -3.24 -22.17
C ILE A 354 -2.06 -4.36 -21.86
N LEU A 355 -3.34 -4.02 -21.75
CA LEU A 355 -4.40 -4.96 -21.46
C LEU A 355 -4.97 -5.67 -22.69
N ASN A 356 -4.42 -5.39 -23.89
CA ASN A 356 -4.91 -5.90 -25.18
C ASN A 356 -6.41 -5.62 -25.42
N ILE A 357 -6.89 -4.44 -25.02
CA ILE A 357 -8.27 -3.99 -25.25
C ILE A 357 -8.30 -3.01 -26.44
N PRO A 358 -9.26 -3.14 -27.37
CA PRO A 358 -9.40 -2.21 -28.49
C PRO A 358 -9.70 -0.77 -28.03
N GLN A 359 -9.18 0.20 -28.78
CA GLN A 359 -9.49 1.62 -28.59
C GLN A 359 -10.82 1.94 -29.27
N LYS A 360 -11.91 1.89 -28.49
CA LYS A 360 -13.23 2.36 -28.91
C LYS A 360 -13.67 3.49 -27.98
N GLU A 361 -14.37 4.48 -28.53
CA GLU A 361 -14.85 5.66 -27.80
C GLU A 361 -15.75 5.31 -26.61
N LYS A 362 -16.57 4.27 -26.76
CA LYS A 362 -17.49 3.78 -25.72
C LYS A 362 -16.82 2.88 -24.66
N ILE A 363 -15.55 2.53 -24.83
CA ILE A 363 -14.78 1.78 -23.82
C ILE A 363 -13.97 2.79 -23.03
N LYS A 364 -14.09 2.78 -21.70
CA LYS A 364 -13.39 3.74 -20.81
C LYS A 364 -12.53 2.99 -19.79
N THR A 365 -11.46 3.63 -19.32
CA THR A 365 -10.68 3.11 -18.19
C THR A 365 -10.93 3.95 -16.95
N LEU A 366 -11.21 3.29 -15.84
CA LEU A 366 -11.17 3.85 -14.50
C LEU A 366 -9.95 3.32 -13.76
N ILE A 367 -9.36 4.16 -12.91
CA ILE A 367 -8.35 3.77 -11.94
C ILE A 367 -8.99 3.80 -10.57
N ILE A 368 -9.02 2.64 -9.91
CA ILE A 368 -9.53 2.50 -8.54
C ILE A 368 -8.36 2.25 -7.60
N GLY A 369 -8.00 3.26 -6.81
CA GLY A 369 -7.09 3.12 -5.68
C GLY A 369 -7.83 2.59 -4.47
N PHE A 370 -7.27 1.65 -3.72
CA PHE A 370 -7.91 1.06 -2.56
C PHE A 370 -6.95 0.60 -1.47
N THR A 371 -7.47 0.52 -0.24
CA THR A 371 -6.82 -0.11 0.91
C THR A 371 -7.82 -1.07 1.55
N GLU A 372 -7.45 -2.35 1.70
CA GLU A 372 -8.23 -3.32 2.50
C GLU A 372 -8.32 -2.92 3.97
#